data_AF-A0A3D1LAF7-F1
#
_entry.id   AF-A0A3D1LAF7-F1
#
_cell.length_a   1.000
_cell.length_b   1.000
_cell.length_c   1.000
_cell.angle_alpha   90.00
_cell.angle_beta   90.00
_cell.angle_gamma   90.00
#
_symmetry.space_group_name_H-M   'P 1'
#
loop_
_entity.id
_entity.type
_entity.pdbx_description
1 polymer ?
#
loop_
_entity_poly.entity_id
_entity_poly.type
_entity_poly.pdbx_seq_one_letter_code
_entity_poly.pdbx_strand_id
1 'polypeptide(L)'
;MQKRISWNRRIQDPGLCCHWRQSGSVPRRSGRQEAHASCQRRHRQSGRGLTPGYLSVPGLETRPYPGGGNLLVGAALCGGRSYALLENFFRQTLRLAGGPDISLYGAMERALDEAGEITDAPEATTLFQGTRENPALRGSFRGISCENFTPVHFMHSVMNGMAQELFAMYQGFLDAGGAKPEAMIGSGNGLRKNRHLQKAFERVFSCPMTLSRCEEEAACGAARWALACRAD
;
A
#
# COMPACT_ATOMS: atom_id res chain seq x y z
N MET A 1 2.25 16.07 53.29
CA MET A 1 2.14 14.59 53.27
C MET A 1 2.02 14.15 51.82
N GLN A 2 3.12 13.67 51.23
CA GLN A 2 3.21 13.23 49.83
C GLN A 2 2.34 11.99 49.59
N LYS A 3 1.52 11.99 48.53
CA LYS A 3 0.95 10.76 47.96
C LYS A 3 1.62 10.49 46.61
N ARG A 4 2.56 9.55 46.67
CA ARG A 4 3.16 8.79 45.57
C ARG A 4 2.03 8.13 44.77
N ILE A 5 1.88 8.45 43.49
CA ILE A 5 1.09 7.67 42.54
C ILE A 5 2.10 6.85 41.71
N SER A 6 2.02 5.53 41.86
CA SER A 6 2.84 4.57 41.14
C SER A 6 2.39 4.49 39.68
N TRP A 7 3.34 4.68 38.76
CA TRP A 7 3.15 4.41 37.34
C TRP A 7 3.40 2.94 37.09
N ASN A 8 2.33 2.15 36.89
CA ASN A 8 2.45 0.80 36.34
C ASN A 8 1.86 0.80 34.91
N ARG A 9 2.60 1.42 33.98
CA ARG A 9 2.31 1.35 32.54
C ARG A 9 3.01 0.11 31.98
N ARG A 10 2.29 -1.01 31.96
CA ARG A 10 2.67 -2.17 31.15
C ARG A 10 2.32 -1.83 29.70
N ILE A 11 3.24 -1.18 28.99
CA ILE A 11 3.15 -0.93 27.56
C ILE A 11 3.29 -2.30 26.88
N GLN A 12 2.17 -2.84 26.39
CA GLN A 12 2.18 -3.93 25.42
C GLN A 12 2.66 -3.35 24.09
N ASP A 13 3.85 -3.77 23.67
CA ASP A 13 4.54 -3.34 22.47
C ASP A 13 4.43 -4.46 21.43
N PRO A 14 3.68 -4.31 20.32
CA PRO A 14 3.73 -5.26 19.22
C PRO A 14 4.80 -4.82 18.23
N GLY A 15 5.81 -5.68 18.05
CA GLY A 15 6.96 -5.47 17.17
C GLY A 15 6.65 -5.59 15.66
N LEU A 16 7.68 -5.23 14.88
CA LEU A 16 7.98 -5.54 13.47
C LEU A 16 6.94 -5.08 12.42
N CYS A 17 7.35 -4.21 11.50
CA CYS A 17 6.44 -3.48 10.62
C CYS A 17 7.01 -3.16 9.23
N CYS A 18 6.42 -3.67 8.15
CA CYS A 18 6.67 -3.13 6.81
C CYS A 18 5.69 -1.98 6.51
N HIS A 19 6.14 -0.74 6.31
CA HIS A 19 5.23 0.36 5.87
C HIS A 19 4.81 0.24 4.40
N TRP A 20 3.64 0.78 4.04
CA TRP A 20 3.17 0.88 2.66
C TRP A 20 2.50 2.23 2.46
N ARG A 21 3.03 3.10 1.60
CA ARG A 21 2.52 4.46 1.39
C ARG A 21 1.83 4.62 0.04
N GLN A 22 0.68 5.30 0.03
CA GLN A 22 0.13 5.97 -1.16
C GLN A 22 0.11 7.49 -0.94
N SER A 23 0.79 8.27 -1.78
CA SER A 23 0.66 9.74 -1.80
C SER A 23 -0.68 10.18 -2.38
N GLY A 24 -1.43 10.99 -1.62
CA GLY A 24 -2.61 11.71 -2.07
C GLY A 24 -2.29 12.88 -3.01
N SER A 25 -3.31 13.30 -3.75
CA SER A 25 -3.34 14.12 -4.96
C SER A 25 -3.26 15.63 -4.74
N VAL A 26 -2.33 16.29 -5.45
CA VAL A 26 -2.45 17.68 -5.92
C VAL A 26 -2.25 17.65 -7.44
N PRO A 27 -3.08 18.32 -8.27
CA PRO A 27 -2.91 18.29 -9.71
C PRO A 27 -1.73 19.20 -10.10
N ARG A 28 -0.53 18.64 -10.12
CA ARG A 28 0.60 19.17 -10.90
C ARG A 28 0.98 18.16 -11.97
N ARG A 29 1.11 18.64 -13.20
CA ARG A 29 1.70 17.91 -14.34
C ARG A 29 3.02 17.29 -13.86
N SER A 30 3.11 15.95 -13.84
CA SER A 30 4.22 15.10 -13.32
C SER A 30 4.21 14.63 -11.84
N GLY A 31 3.04 14.54 -11.19
CA GLY A 31 2.93 13.99 -9.82
C GLY A 31 3.43 12.54 -9.67
N ARG A 32 4.59 12.38 -8.99
CA ARG A 32 5.24 11.11 -8.61
C ARG A 32 4.43 10.34 -7.55
N GLN A 33 4.37 9.02 -7.70
CA GLN A 33 3.84 8.10 -6.68
C GLN A 33 4.98 7.17 -6.24
N GLU A 34 5.25 7.13 -4.94
CA GLU A 34 6.28 6.28 -4.34
C GLU A 34 5.63 5.50 -3.18
N ALA A 35 5.74 4.17 -3.24
CA ALA A 35 5.46 3.29 -2.11
C ALA A 35 6.76 3.04 -1.36
N HIS A 36 6.75 3.18 -0.03
CA HIS A 36 7.92 3.07 0.84
C HIS A 36 7.70 2.01 1.91
N ALA A 37 8.51 0.95 1.90
CA ALA A 37 8.62 0.01 3.01
C ALA A 37 9.66 0.49 4.03
N SER A 38 9.18 1.12 5.11
CA SER A 38 10.03 1.58 6.23
C SER A 38 9.59 0.96 7.56
N CYS A 39 10.49 0.24 8.22
CA CYS A 39 10.31 -0.29 9.57
C CYS A 39 11.16 0.53 10.54
N GLN A 40 10.56 1.31 11.45
CA GLN A 40 11.31 1.89 12.56
C GLN A 40 11.54 0.81 13.63
N ARG A 41 12.78 0.66 14.13
CA ARG A 41 13.08 -0.23 15.26
C ARG A 41 13.62 0.53 16.47
N ARG A 42 13.11 0.17 17.64
CA ARG A 42 13.95 -0.04 18.83
C ARG A 42 14.29 -1.53 18.90
N HIS A 43 15.58 -1.79 19.07
CA HIS A 43 16.31 -3.03 19.42
C HIS A 43 15.64 -4.43 19.32
N ARG A 44 16.47 -5.37 18.80
CA ARG A 44 16.38 -6.85 18.72
C ARG A 44 15.80 -7.46 17.45
N GLN A 45 16.63 -8.35 16.88
CA GLN A 45 16.73 -9.00 15.55
C GLN A 45 15.45 -9.59 14.93
N SER A 46 15.56 -10.03 13.66
CA SER A 46 14.60 -10.74 12.78
C SER A 46 13.36 -10.03 12.19
N GLY A 47 13.24 -10.08 10.85
CA GLY A 47 12.07 -9.66 10.05
C GLY A 47 12.13 -8.23 9.53
N ARG A 48 12.77 -7.98 8.38
CA ARG A 48 13.11 -6.61 7.97
C ARG A 48 13.16 -6.37 6.45
N GLY A 49 12.35 -5.43 5.95
CA GLY A 49 12.71 -4.63 4.76
C GLY A 49 13.93 -3.70 4.98
N LEU A 50 14.51 -3.76 6.18
CA LEU A 50 15.80 -3.21 6.57
C LEU A 50 16.91 -4.27 6.49
N THR A 51 17.85 -4.15 5.56
CA THR A 51 19.01 -5.03 5.50
C THR A 51 20.20 -4.42 6.25
N PRO A 52 20.92 -5.19 7.09
CA PRO A 52 22.10 -4.67 7.79
C PRO A 52 23.28 -4.40 6.84
N GLY A 53 23.37 -5.16 5.74
CA GLY A 53 24.31 -4.92 4.64
C GLY A 53 23.60 -4.35 3.40
N TYR A 54 24.38 -3.88 2.44
CA TYR A 54 23.85 -3.49 1.13
C TYR A 54 23.34 -4.74 0.41
N LEU A 55 22.10 -4.69 -0.07
CA LEU A 55 21.49 -5.73 -0.89
C LEU A 55 21.02 -5.08 -2.18
N SER A 56 21.33 -5.67 -3.33
CA SER A 56 20.80 -5.24 -4.62
C SER A 56 19.82 -6.30 -5.12
N VAL A 57 18.58 -5.90 -5.35
CA VAL A 57 17.51 -6.78 -5.85
C VAL A 57 16.90 -6.09 -7.08
N PRO A 58 16.85 -6.76 -8.26
CA PRO A 58 16.19 -6.21 -9.44
C PRO A 58 14.75 -5.76 -9.13
N GLY A 59 14.37 -4.57 -9.60
CA GLY A 59 13.05 -3.99 -9.37
C GLY A 59 12.83 -3.36 -7.98
N LEU A 60 13.80 -3.45 -7.07
CA LEU A 60 13.79 -2.76 -5.78
C LEU A 60 14.91 -1.73 -5.70
N GLU A 61 14.62 -0.60 -5.07
CA GLU A 61 15.59 0.45 -4.80
C GLU A 61 16.13 0.32 -3.36
N THR A 62 17.45 0.25 -3.22
CA THR A 62 18.12 0.19 -1.91
C THR A 62 18.52 1.59 -1.47
N ARG A 63 17.91 2.08 -0.38
CA ARG A 63 18.15 3.42 0.17
C ARG A 63 18.79 3.34 1.56
N PRO A 64 19.81 4.14 1.88
CA PRO A 64 20.36 4.18 3.24
C PRO A 64 19.28 4.56 4.27
N TYR A 65 19.26 3.85 5.41
CA TYR A 65 18.31 4.15 6.49
C TYR A 65 18.95 5.03 7.57
N PRO A 66 18.32 6.14 7.97
CA PRO A 66 18.79 6.95 9.09
C PRO A 66 18.82 6.13 10.40
N GLY A 67 20.02 5.96 10.97
CA GLY A 67 20.25 5.06 12.12
C GLY A 67 20.88 3.71 11.76
N GLY A 68 21.28 3.51 10.50
CA GLY A 68 22.07 2.37 10.03
C GLY A 68 21.25 1.30 9.27
N GLY A 69 21.93 0.57 8.39
CA GLY A 69 21.31 -0.38 7.45
C GLY A 69 20.71 0.30 6.22
N ASN A 70 19.93 -0.47 5.45
CA ASN A 70 19.33 -0.02 4.19
C ASN A 70 17.84 -0.39 4.12
N LEU A 71 17.03 0.48 3.54
CA LEU A 71 15.65 0.22 3.14
C LEU A 71 15.61 -0.37 1.73
N LEU A 72 14.79 -1.40 1.54
CA LEU A 72 14.42 -1.90 0.20
C LEU A 72 13.04 -1.38 -0.18
N VAL A 73 12.96 -0.75 -1.35
CA VAL A 73 11.79 0.01 -1.77
C VAL A 73 11.27 -0.50 -3.10
N GLY A 74 10.07 -1.08 -3.10
CA GLY A 74 9.29 -1.38 -4.30
C GLY A 74 8.32 -0.24 -4.58
N ALA A 75 8.33 0.31 -5.80
CA ALA A 75 7.54 1.49 -6.16
C ALA A 75 6.73 1.27 -7.45
N ALA A 76 5.46 0.87 -7.29
CA ALA A 76 4.48 0.82 -8.37
C ALA A 76 4.18 2.23 -8.93
N LEU A 77 4.07 2.34 -10.26
CA LEU A 77 3.73 3.60 -10.93
C LEU A 77 2.23 3.91 -10.89
N CYS A 78 1.40 2.88 -10.70
CA CYS A 78 -0.05 2.93 -10.85
C CYS A 78 -0.83 2.60 -9.58
N GLY A 79 -0.28 2.79 -8.38
CA GLY A 79 -0.92 2.41 -7.11
C GLY A 79 -2.35 2.98 -6.93
N GLY A 80 -2.52 4.07 -6.17
CA GLY A 80 -3.86 4.66 -5.95
C GLY A 80 -4.52 5.14 -7.25
N ARG A 81 -3.72 5.43 -8.29
CA ARG A 81 -4.22 5.85 -9.60
C ARG A 81 -5.00 4.76 -10.33
N SER A 82 -4.69 3.47 -10.14
CA SER A 82 -5.47 2.39 -10.78
C SER A 82 -6.92 2.41 -10.35
N TYR A 83 -7.17 2.53 -9.05
CA TYR A 83 -8.53 2.58 -8.53
C TYR A 83 -9.25 3.88 -8.93
N ALA A 84 -8.52 5.00 -8.99
CA ALA A 84 -9.07 6.26 -9.49
C ALA A 84 -9.41 6.23 -10.98
N LEU A 85 -8.64 5.50 -11.79
CA LEU A 85 -8.93 5.28 -13.21
C LEU A 85 -10.24 4.49 -13.36
N LEU A 86 -10.45 3.46 -12.55
CA LEU A 86 -11.70 2.69 -12.53
C LEU A 86 -12.90 3.54 -12.09
N GLU A 87 -12.75 4.38 -11.06
CA GLU A 87 -13.81 5.31 -10.64
C GLU A 87 -14.16 6.29 -11.75
N ASN A 88 -13.15 6.83 -12.44
CA ASN A 88 -13.38 7.73 -13.57
C ASN A 88 -14.06 7.01 -14.75
N PHE A 89 -13.74 5.74 -15.01
CA PHE A 89 -14.44 4.93 -16.00
C PHE A 89 -15.93 4.81 -15.65
N PHE A 90 -16.28 4.47 -14.41
CA PHE A 90 -17.68 4.43 -13.98
C PHE A 90 -18.36 5.78 -14.05
N ARG A 91 -17.66 6.86 -13.72
CA ARG A 91 -18.19 8.23 -13.84
C ARG A 91 -18.50 8.59 -15.29
N GLN A 92 -17.62 8.21 -16.22
CA GLN A 92 -17.86 8.38 -17.65
C GLN A 92 -19.07 7.56 -18.11
N THR A 93 -19.20 6.31 -17.66
CA THR A 93 -20.37 5.45 -17.95
C THR A 93 -21.67 6.06 -17.42
N LEU A 94 -21.67 6.64 -16.21
CA LEU A 94 -22.83 7.34 -15.67
C LEU A 94 -23.23 8.55 -16.52
N ARG A 95 -22.25 9.34 -16.97
CA ARG A 95 -22.49 10.48 -17.87
C ARG A 95 -23.05 10.04 -19.23
N LEU A 96 -22.59 8.91 -19.78
CA LEU A 96 -23.13 8.34 -21.02
C LEU A 96 -24.62 8.01 -20.89
N ALA A 97 -25.08 7.62 -19.70
CA ALA A 97 -26.48 7.37 -19.40
C ALA A 97 -27.28 8.64 -19.02
N GLY A 98 -26.69 9.83 -19.14
CA GLY A 98 -27.33 11.11 -18.75
C GLY A 98 -27.33 11.39 -17.24
N GLY A 99 -26.57 10.63 -16.46
CA GLY A 99 -26.44 10.83 -15.02
C GLY A 99 -25.51 12.00 -14.64
N PRO A 100 -25.53 12.40 -13.36
CA PRO A 100 -24.78 13.56 -12.88
C PRO A 100 -23.27 13.29 -12.79
N ASP A 101 -22.48 14.36 -12.92
CA ASP A 101 -21.03 14.29 -12.75
C ASP A 101 -20.63 14.37 -11.27
N ILE A 102 -20.67 13.23 -10.59
CA ILE A 102 -20.38 13.11 -9.15
C ILE A 102 -19.28 12.08 -8.88
N SER A 103 -18.64 12.23 -7.72
CA SER A 103 -17.73 11.20 -7.18
C SER A 103 -18.49 9.91 -6.89
N LEU A 104 -17.99 8.78 -7.40
CA LEU A 104 -18.64 7.47 -7.23
C LEU A 104 -18.01 6.60 -6.15
N TYR A 105 -16.94 7.05 -5.47
CA TYR A 105 -16.28 6.23 -4.44
C TYR A 105 -17.22 5.70 -3.37
N GLY A 106 -18.18 6.51 -2.89
CA GLY A 106 -19.16 6.07 -1.90
C GLY A 106 -20.17 5.06 -2.44
N ALA A 107 -20.52 5.14 -3.74
CA ALA A 107 -21.39 4.16 -4.39
C ALA A 107 -20.63 2.84 -4.64
N MET A 108 -19.36 2.94 -5.06
CA MET A 108 -18.46 1.79 -5.23
C MET A 108 -18.26 1.04 -3.92
N GLU A 109 -18.05 1.75 -2.80
CA GLU A 109 -17.92 1.14 -1.47
C GLU A 109 -19.20 0.40 -1.05
N ARG A 110 -20.37 1.03 -1.19
CA ARG A 110 -21.65 0.36 -0.90
C ARG A 110 -21.87 -0.88 -1.76
N ALA A 111 -21.58 -0.80 -3.06
CA ALA A 111 -21.72 -1.94 -3.96
C ALA A 111 -20.79 -3.11 -3.55
N LEU A 112 -19.57 -2.82 -3.10
CA LEU A 112 -18.66 -3.84 -2.55
C LEU A 112 -19.16 -4.42 -1.22
N ASP A 113 -19.81 -3.61 -0.39
CA ASP A 113 -20.39 -4.06 0.88
C ASP A 113 -21.59 -4.99 0.67
N GLU A 114 -22.45 -4.67 -0.29
CA GLU A 114 -23.67 -5.41 -0.61
C GLU A 114 -23.39 -6.71 -1.35
N ALA A 115 -22.33 -6.75 -2.17
CA ALA A 115 -22.03 -7.90 -3.01
C ALA A 115 -21.46 -9.11 -2.24
N GLY A 116 -21.06 -8.93 -0.99
CA GLY A 116 -20.54 -10.01 -0.15
C GLY A 116 -19.17 -10.53 -0.61
N GLU A 117 -18.95 -11.84 -0.48
CA GLU A 117 -17.71 -12.47 -0.94
C GLU A 117 -17.70 -12.58 -2.46
N ILE A 118 -16.69 -11.96 -3.09
CA ILE A 118 -16.49 -12.02 -4.53
C ILE A 118 -15.56 -13.17 -4.88
N THR A 119 -16.12 -14.18 -5.54
CA THR A 119 -15.42 -15.29 -6.17
C THR A 119 -15.32 -15.03 -7.68
N ASP A 120 -14.43 -15.74 -8.39
CA ASP A 120 -14.28 -15.65 -9.84
C ASP A 120 -14.02 -14.24 -10.41
N ALA A 121 -13.33 -13.38 -9.64
CA ALA A 121 -12.90 -12.08 -10.15
C ALA A 121 -11.82 -12.23 -11.24
N PRO A 122 -11.93 -11.54 -12.39
CA PRO A 122 -10.89 -11.52 -13.42
C PRO A 122 -9.50 -11.19 -12.87
N GLU A 123 -8.46 -11.76 -13.46
CA GLU A 123 -7.09 -11.39 -13.11
C GLU A 123 -6.77 -10.02 -13.71
N ALA A 124 -6.46 -9.03 -12.87
CA ALA A 124 -6.10 -7.69 -13.31
C ALA A 124 -4.59 -7.43 -13.22
N THR A 125 -4.00 -7.03 -14.34
CA THR A 125 -2.68 -6.39 -14.38
C THR A 125 -2.87 -4.88 -14.30
N THR A 126 -2.34 -4.23 -13.26
CA THR A 126 -2.55 -2.79 -12.98
C THR A 126 -1.48 -1.86 -13.55
N LEU A 127 -0.68 -2.36 -14.50
CA LEU A 127 0.43 -1.63 -15.15
C LEU A 127 -0.06 -0.62 -16.21
N PHE A 128 -1.11 0.16 -15.92
CA PHE A 128 -1.72 1.10 -16.88
C PHE A 128 -0.75 2.17 -17.41
N GLN A 129 0.33 2.47 -16.67
CA GLN A 129 1.41 3.40 -17.07
C GLN A 129 2.76 2.67 -17.28
N GLY A 130 2.74 1.34 -17.40
CA GLY A 130 3.93 0.50 -17.44
C GLY A 130 4.71 0.45 -16.12
N THR A 131 5.96 0.00 -16.20
CA THR A 131 6.93 0.04 -15.09
C THR A 131 8.05 1.04 -15.39
N ARG A 132 8.94 1.26 -14.42
CA ARG A 132 10.14 2.09 -14.63
C ARG A 132 11.11 1.44 -15.62
N GLU A 133 11.24 0.11 -15.62
CA GLU A 133 12.09 -0.59 -16.59
C GLU A 133 11.42 -0.71 -17.96
N ASN A 134 10.10 -0.89 -18.00
CA ASN A 134 9.37 -1.09 -19.24
C ASN A 134 8.10 -0.20 -19.31
N PRO A 135 8.23 1.02 -19.86
CA PRO A 135 7.11 1.95 -20.03
C PRO A 135 6.06 1.51 -21.08
N ALA A 136 6.38 0.52 -21.91
CA ALA A 136 5.47 0.02 -22.94
C ALA A 136 4.39 -0.93 -22.39
N LEU A 137 4.60 -1.48 -21.19
CA LEU A 137 3.61 -2.35 -20.54
C LEU A 137 2.29 -1.62 -20.29
N ARG A 138 1.19 -2.37 -20.35
CA ARG A 138 -0.18 -1.88 -20.17
C ARG A 138 -0.95 -2.78 -19.22
N GLY A 139 -2.04 -2.25 -18.69
CA GLY A 139 -2.96 -3.04 -17.88
C GLY A 139 -3.80 -3.99 -18.74
N SER A 140 -4.26 -5.08 -18.14
CA SER A 140 -5.11 -6.08 -18.79
C SER A 140 -6.01 -6.77 -17.78
N PHE A 141 -7.13 -7.30 -18.26
CA PHE A 141 -8.00 -8.20 -17.49
C PHE A 141 -8.06 -9.55 -18.22
N ARG A 142 -7.89 -10.65 -17.49
CA ARG A 142 -7.92 -12.02 -18.03
C ARG A 142 -8.97 -12.86 -17.28
N GLY A 143 -9.49 -13.89 -17.95
CA GLY A 143 -10.50 -14.77 -17.36
C GLY A 143 -11.90 -14.15 -17.29
N ILE A 144 -12.22 -13.22 -18.20
CA ILE A 144 -13.56 -12.62 -18.26
C ILE A 144 -14.55 -13.65 -18.82
N SER A 145 -15.69 -13.79 -18.13
CA SER A 145 -16.85 -14.60 -18.48
C SER A 145 -18.13 -13.74 -18.51
N CYS A 146 -19.25 -14.32 -18.88
CA CYS A 146 -20.54 -13.62 -18.83
C CYS A 146 -20.97 -13.36 -17.37
N GLU A 147 -20.53 -14.20 -16.44
CA GLU A 147 -20.92 -14.21 -15.04
C GLU A 147 -20.10 -13.22 -14.20
N ASN A 148 -18.84 -12.98 -14.57
CA ASN A 148 -17.94 -12.10 -13.84
C ASN A 148 -17.73 -10.73 -14.50
N PHE A 149 -18.41 -10.44 -15.61
CA PHE A 149 -18.34 -9.15 -16.28
C PHE A 149 -19.21 -8.08 -15.60
N THR A 150 -18.91 -7.76 -14.34
CA THR A 150 -19.68 -6.77 -13.55
C THR A 150 -18.78 -5.75 -12.86
N PRO A 151 -19.25 -4.51 -12.60
CA PRO A 151 -18.44 -3.47 -11.94
C PRO A 151 -17.78 -3.93 -10.65
N VAL A 152 -18.47 -4.74 -9.84
CA VAL A 152 -17.95 -5.23 -8.55
C VAL A 152 -16.78 -6.20 -8.75
N HIS A 153 -16.88 -7.13 -9.69
CA HIS A 153 -15.76 -8.02 -10.01
C HIS A 153 -14.55 -7.22 -10.48
N PHE A 154 -14.73 -6.22 -11.33
CA PHE A 154 -13.62 -5.36 -11.78
C PHE A 154 -13.02 -4.51 -10.64
N MET A 155 -13.83 -4.01 -9.71
CA MET A 155 -13.33 -3.32 -8.52
C MET A 155 -12.44 -4.25 -7.68
N HIS A 156 -12.90 -5.46 -7.41
CA HIS A 156 -12.11 -6.46 -6.67
C HIS A 156 -10.84 -6.85 -7.42
N SER A 157 -10.95 -7.09 -8.72
CA SER A 157 -9.84 -7.43 -9.61
C SER A 157 -8.75 -6.37 -9.55
N VAL A 158 -9.09 -5.08 -9.70
CA VAL A 158 -8.13 -3.97 -9.63
C VAL A 158 -7.46 -3.90 -8.26
N MET A 159 -8.22 -4.01 -7.17
CA MET A 159 -7.63 -3.98 -5.81
C MET A 159 -6.68 -5.16 -5.59
N ASN A 160 -7.04 -6.34 -6.08
CA ASN A 160 -6.21 -7.54 -6.00
C ASN A 160 -4.94 -7.41 -6.86
N GLY A 161 -5.07 -6.88 -8.09
CA GLY A 161 -3.95 -6.60 -8.99
C GLY A 161 -2.97 -5.59 -8.40
N MET A 162 -3.47 -4.52 -7.76
CA MET A 162 -2.63 -3.55 -7.05
C MET A 162 -1.81 -4.21 -5.92
N ALA A 163 -2.42 -5.12 -5.17
CA ALA A 163 -1.73 -5.86 -4.10
C ALA A 163 -0.73 -6.87 -4.68
N GLN A 164 -1.08 -7.58 -5.75
CA GLN A 164 -0.22 -8.55 -6.44
C GLN A 164 1.01 -7.88 -7.08
N GLU A 165 0.86 -6.71 -7.70
CA GLU A 165 1.98 -5.94 -8.27
C GLU A 165 3.05 -5.65 -7.22
N LEU A 166 2.62 -5.22 -6.02
CA LEU A 166 3.52 -4.95 -4.91
C LEU A 166 4.06 -6.21 -4.26
N PHE A 167 3.25 -7.28 -4.21
CA PHE A 167 3.70 -8.58 -3.73
C PHE A 167 4.78 -9.19 -4.64
N ALA A 168 4.67 -9.02 -5.96
CA ALA A 168 5.69 -9.48 -6.89
C ALA A 168 7.05 -8.80 -6.65
N MET A 169 7.06 -7.50 -6.36
CA MET A 169 8.28 -6.80 -5.94
C MET A 169 8.81 -7.32 -4.61
N TYR A 170 7.90 -7.58 -3.66
CA TYR A 170 8.24 -8.15 -2.35
C TYR A 170 8.78 -9.58 -2.44
N GLN A 171 8.37 -10.38 -3.42
CA GLN A 171 8.89 -11.73 -3.65
C GLN A 171 10.40 -11.69 -3.96
N GLY A 172 10.87 -10.71 -4.74
CA GLY A 172 12.31 -10.53 -4.97
C GLY A 172 13.11 -10.30 -3.68
N PHE A 173 12.50 -9.66 -2.67
CA PHE A 173 13.13 -9.54 -1.35
C PHE A 173 13.20 -10.88 -0.61
N LEU A 174 12.15 -11.70 -0.68
CA LEU A 174 12.16 -13.05 -0.09
C LEU A 174 13.21 -13.94 -0.75
N ASP A 175 13.28 -13.91 -2.07
CA ASP A 175 14.22 -14.72 -2.86
C ASP A 175 15.68 -14.35 -2.56
N ALA A 176 15.93 -13.09 -2.20
CA ALA A 176 17.23 -12.61 -1.75
C ALA A 176 17.56 -12.96 -0.28
N GLY A 177 16.81 -13.87 0.35
CA GLY A 177 17.00 -14.33 1.73
C GLY A 177 16.29 -13.47 2.77
N GLY A 178 15.36 -12.61 2.34
CA GLY A 178 14.52 -11.83 3.23
C GLY A 178 13.57 -12.71 4.05
N ALA A 179 13.31 -12.33 5.30
CA ALA A 179 12.34 -13.02 6.14
C ALA A 179 10.93 -12.44 5.94
N LYS A 180 9.91 -13.31 5.97
CA LYS A 180 8.50 -12.90 5.94
C LYS A 180 8.17 -11.99 7.15
N PRO A 181 7.52 -10.82 6.96
CA PRO A 181 7.11 -9.98 8.08
C PRO A 181 5.95 -10.62 8.82
N GLU A 182 5.94 -10.42 10.14
CA GLU A 182 4.84 -10.84 11.01
C GLU A 182 3.63 -9.91 10.90
N ALA A 183 3.86 -8.64 10.55
CA ALA A 183 2.81 -7.65 10.36
C ALA A 183 3.15 -6.63 9.25
N MET A 184 2.09 -6.12 8.63
CA MET A 184 2.13 -5.08 7.62
C MET A 184 1.57 -3.77 8.17
N ILE A 185 2.20 -2.65 7.86
CA ILE A 185 1.68 -1.32 8.16
C ILE A 185 1.20 -0.62 6.90
N GLY A 186 -0.10 -0.32 6.85
CA GLY A 186 -0.70 0.49 5.81
C GLY A 186 -0.59 1.98 6.12
N SER A 187 -0.34 2.81 5.11
CA SER A 187 -0.28 4.26 5.21
C SER A 187 -0.78 4.94 3.93
N GLY A 188 -1.22 6.19 4.07
CA GLY A 188 -1.79 6.95 2.95
C GLY A 188 -3.29 6.74 2.72
N ASN A 189 -3.86 7.68 1.97
CA ASN A 189 -5.31 7.86 1.88
C ASN A 189 -6.05 6.71 1.19
N GLY A 190 -5.45 6.08 0.17
CA GLY A 190 -6.13 4.98 -0.52
C GLY A 190 -6.37 3.78 0.38
N LEU A 191 -5.40 3.42 1.23
CA LEU A 191 -5.59 2.35 2.22
C LEU A 191 -6.56 2.78 3.32
N ARG A 192 -6.42 3.99 3.88
CA ARG A 192 -7.31 4.48 4.96
C ARG A 192 -8.78 4.54 4.56
N LYS A 193 -9.06 4.96 3.32
CA LYS A 193 -10.42 5.19 2.81
C LYS A 193 -11.01 3.98 2.09
N ASN A 194 -10.29 2.87 1.98
CA ASN A 194 -10.77 1.68 1.29
C ASN A 194 -10.42 0.42 2.09
N ARG A 195 -11.38 -0.03 2.92
CA ARG A 195 -11.24 -1.26 3.71
C ARG A 195 -11.12 -2.53 2.86
N HIS A 196 -11.74 -2.53 1.67
CA HIS A 196 -11.66 -3.66 0.74
C HIS A 196 -10.27 -3.79 0.13
N LEU A 197 -9.60 -2.65 -0.12
CA LEU A 197 -8.19 -2.65 -0.52
C LEU A 197 -7.31 -3.22 0.60
N GLN A 198 -7.53 -2.82 1.87
CA GLN A 198 -6.79 -3.39 3.01
C GLN A 198 -6.90 -4.93 3.03
N LYS A 199 -8.13 -5.46 2.93
CA LYS A 199 -8.37 -6.91 2.85
C LYS A 199 -7.68 -7.59 1.68
N ALA A 200 -7.63 -6.94 0.52
CA ALA A 200 -6.91 -7.47 -0.65
C ALA A 200 -5.41 -7.62 -0.37
N PHE A 201 -4.78 -6.63 0.27
CA PHE A 201 -3.39 -6.72 0.69
C PHE A 201 -3.17 -7.81 1.75
N GLU A 202 -4.03 -7.88 2.77
CA GLU A 202 -3.91 -8.91 3.81
C GLU A 202 -3.97 -10.33 3.24
N ARG A 203 -4.90 -10.56 2.29
CA ARG A 203 -5.05 -11.82 1.57
C ARG A 203 -3.80 -12.13 0.74
N VAL A 204 -3.38 -11.21 -0.11
CA VAL A 204 -2.25 -11.44 -1.05
C VAL A 204 -0.95 -11.67 -0.29
N PHE A 205 -0.65 -10.87 0.73
CA PHE A 205 0.57 -11.02 1.51
C PHE A 205 0.47 -12.12 2.59
N SER A 206 -0.73 -12.65 2.83
CA SER A 206 -1.01 -13.59 3.92
C SER A 206 -0.42 -13.09 5.24
N CYS A 207 -0.72 -11.83 5.56
CA CYS A 207 -0.13 -11.08 6.68
C CYS A 207 -1.12 -9.99 7.12
N PRO A 208 -1.39 -9.85 8.44
CA PRO A 208 -2.32 -8.84 8.93
C PRO A 208 -1.81 -7.42 8.67
N MET A 209 -2.72 -6.50 8.37
CA MET A 209 -2.42 -5.09 8.16
C MET A 209 -2.92 -4.23 9.32
N THR A 210 -2.07 -3.32 9.78
CA THR A 210 -2.45 -2.25 10.72
C THR A 210 -2.20 -0.89 10.08
N LEU A 211 -3.13 0.04 10.20
CA LEU A 211 -2.91 1.39 9.67
C LEU A 211 -1.98 2.20 10.59
N SER A 212 -1.09 2.99 10.00
CA SER A 212 -0.26 3.94 10.74
C SER A 212 -1.14 4.92 11.52
N ARG A 213 -0.76 5.25 12.75
CA ARG A 213 -1.51 6.21 13.59
C ARG A 213 -1.35 7.66 13.12
N CYS A 214 -0.21 7.99 12.50
CA CYS A 214 -0.01 9.31 11.90
C CYS A 214 -0.63 9.34 10.51
N GLU A 215 -1.48 10.34 10.22
CA GLU A 215 -2.01 10.53 8.86
C GLU A 215 -1.00 11.18 7.91
N GLU A 216 -0.09 12.00 8.46
CA GLU A 216 1.01 12.63 7.72
C GLU A 216 2.33 11.92 8.03
N GLU A 217 2.52 10.70 7.51
CA GLU A 217 3.61 9.81 7.92
C GLU A 217 4.99 10.38 7.59
N ALA A 218 5.11 11.09 6.45
CA ALA A 218 6.36 11.74 6.05
C ALA A 218 6.75 12.87 7.00
N ALA A 219 5.77 13.70 7.39
CA ALA A 219 5.98 14.78 8.36
C ALA A 219 6.30 14.23 9.75
N CYS A 220 5.56 13.22 10.21
CA CYS A 220 5.86 12.51 11.46
C CYS A 220 7.27 11.89 11.45
N GLY A 221 7.67 11.28 10.33
CA GLY A 221 9.01 10.72 10.15
C GLY A 221 10.11 11.79 10.25
N ALA A 222 9.93 12.90 9.54
CA ALA A 222 10.86 14.04 9.59
C ALA A 222 10.97 14.64 10.99
N ALA A 223 9.86 14.86 11.68
CA ALA A 223 9.85 15.40 13.04
C ALA A 223 10.53 14.45 14.05
N ARG A 224 10.29 13.14 13.93
CA ARG A 224 10.98 12.12 14.75
C ARG A 224 12.48 12.10 14.50
N TRP A 225 12.89 12.22 13.23
CA TRP A 225 14.30 12.28 12.87
C TRP A 225 14.96 13.54 13.44
N ALA A 226 14.31 14.71 13.29
CA ALA A 226 14.80 15.97 13.85
C ALA A 226 14.98 15.91 15.37
N LEU A 227 14.08 15.23 16.10
CA LEU A 227 14.22 15.02 17.55
C LEU A 227 15.38 14.06 17.91
N ALA A 228 15.65 13.07 17.05
CA ALA A 228 16.69 12.06 17.27
C ALA A 228 18.10 12.59 16.93
N CYS A 229 18.20 13.47 15.94
CA CYS A 229 19.39 14.26 15.67
C CYS A 229 19.56 15.31 16.75
N ARG A 230 20.29 14.98 17.82
CA ARG A 230 20.83 16.02 18.69
C ARG A 230 21.82 16.84 17.85
N ALA A 231 21.66 18.16 17.88
CA ALA A 231 22.75 19.04 17.47
C ALA A 231 23.83 18.87 18.53
N ASP A 232 24.94 18.26 18.13
CA ASP A 232 26.20 18.37 18.86
C ASP A 232 26.77 19.79 18.66
#